data_AF-A0AA42MUT2-F1
#
_entry.id   AF-A0AA42MUT2-F1
#
_cell.length_a   1.000
_cell.length_b   1.000
_cell.length_c   1.000
_cell.angle_alpha   90.00
_cell.angle_beta   90.00
_cell.angle_gamma   90.00
#
_symmetry.space_group_name_H-M   'P 1'
#
loop_
_entity.id
_entity.type
_entity.pdbx_description
1 polymer ?
#
loop_
_entity_poly.entity_id
_entity_poly.type
_entity_poly.pdbx_seq_one_letter_code
_entity_poly.pdbx_strand_id
1 'polypeptide(L)'
;MNGKFIYRGQADSNWELEPSLFRHSPADQILSNTFDGLCFMYWVRLKEFINGCDLNSSKIPFDSKALRDNHFNEFDSAVVFKTKAWPHAELYELIAFAQHYGVWTEFLDWTKSPLVACYFAASQAIKQPSFDDLLSVWIFDTEKENLLNNGTEKNFEIIRLPS
;
A
#
# COMPACT_ATOMS: atom_id res chain seq x y z
N MET A 1 16.65 -14.29 16.44
CA MET A 1 15.26 -14.68 16.75
C MET A 1 14.36 -14.24 15.60
N ASN A 2 13.73 -15.22 14.95
CA ASN A 2 12.59 -15.20 14.02
C ASN A 2 12.28 -13.92 13.25
N GLY A 3 12.98 -13.71 12.12
CA GLY A 3 12.55 -12.79 11.05
C GLY A 3 11.63 -13.43 10.00
N LYS A 4 11.15 -14.65 10.27
CA LYS A 4 10.35 -15.50 9.37
C LYS A 4 8.89 -15.09 9.28
N PHE A 5 8.32 -14.55 10.37
CA PHE A 5 6.90 -14.22 10.41
C PHE A 5 6.70 -12.71 10.52
N ILE A 6 5.70 -12.23 9.79
CA ILE A 6 5.16 -10.88 9.92
C ILE A 6 3.67 -10.96 10.26
N TYR A 7 3.19 -9.93 10.94
CA TYR A 7 1.88 -9.90 11.57
C TYR A 7 1.12 -8.63 11.21
N ARG A 8 -0.20 -8.73 11.09
CA ARG A 8 -1.09 -7.57 10.89
C ARG A 8 -2.36 -7.75 11.72
N GLY A 9 -2.66 -6.75 12.54
CA GLY A 9 -3.88 -6.72 13.35
C GLY A 9 -5.02 -6.01 12.64
N GLN A 10 -6.22 -6.56 12.73
CA GLN A 10 -7.46 -5.96 12.24
C GLN A 10 -8.55 -6.00 13.32
N ALA A 11 -9.43 -5.00 13.29
CA ALA A 11 -10.52 -4.85 14.25
C ALA A 11 -11.61 -5.91 14.08
N ASP A 12 -11.74 -6.45 12.87
CA ASP A 12 -12.84 -7.31 12.46
C ASP A 12 -12.24 -8.53 11.73
N SER A 13 -12.64 -9.72 12.17
CA SER A 13 -12.18 -11.00 11.65
C SER A 13 -12.72 -11.31 10.26
N ASN A 14 -13.73 -10.59 9.79
CA ASN A 14 -14.29 -10.74 8.46
C ASN A 14 -13.57 -9.87 7.42
N TRP A 15 -12.67 -8.97 7.83
CA TRP A 15 -11.92 -8.14 6.90
C TRP A 15 -10.87 -8.94 6.15
N GLU A 16 -10.86 -8.78 4.82
CA GLU A 16 -9.82 -9.33 3.98
C GLU A 16 -8.52 -8.50 4.05
N LEU A 17 -7.43 -9.07 3.53
CA LEU A 17 -6.17 -8.36 3.33
C LEU A 17 -6.23 -7.45 2.10
N GLU A 18 -7.20 -6.55 2.09
CA GLU A 18 -7.41 -5.60 1.01
C GLU A 18 -6.73 -4.25 1.31
N PRO A 19 -5.82 -3.76 0.45
CA PRO A 19 -5.22 -2.44 0.59
C PRO A 19 -6.25 -1.30 0.52
N SER A 20 -5.90 -0.16 1.12
CA SER A 20 -6.80 1.00 1.19
C SER A 20 -7.19 1.56 -0.17
N LEU A 21 -6.30 1.44 -1.18
CA LEU A 21 -6.56 1.84 -2.56
C LEU A 21 -7.80 1.15 -3.14
N PHE A 22 -7.92 -0.15 -2.92
CA PHE A 22 -9.01 -0.97 -3.49
C PHE A 22 -10.30 -0.82 -2.70
N ARG A 23 -10.22 -0.76 -1.36
CA ARG A 23 -11.39 -0.52 -0.49
C ARG A 23 -12.14 0.79 -0.80
N HIS A 24 -11.41 1.80 -1.24
CA HIS A 24 -11.97 3.13 -1.53
C HIS A 24 -11.89 3.48 -3.02
N SER A 25 -11.64 2.49 -3.88
CA SER A 25 -11.83 2.66 -5.31
C SER A 25 -13.30 2.38 -5.59
N PRO A 26 -14.14 3.38 -5.93
CA PRO A 26 -15.53 3.13 -6.25
C PRO A 26 -15.58 2.25 -7.50
N ALA A 27 -16.23 1.08 -7.44
CA ALA A 27 -16.42 0.18 -8.59
C ALA A 27 -17.13 0.88 -9.77
N ASP A 28 -17.75 2.02 -9.50
CA ASP A 28 -18.47 2.93 -10.38
C ASP A 28 -17.57 3.95 -11.11
N GLN A 29 -16.27 4.03 -10.79
CA GLN A 29 -15.32 4.79 -11.61
C GLN A 29 -14.88 3.96 -12.82
N ILE A 30 -15.29 4.38 -14.02
CA ILE A 30 -14.92 3.76 -15.31
C ILE A 30 -13.41 3.46 -15.41
N LEU A 31 -12.58 4.30 -14.80
CA LEU A 31 -11.12 4.17 -14.81
C LEU A 31 -10.61 3.01 -13.92
N SER A 32 -11.22 2.68 -12.78
CA SER A 32 -10.70 1.61 -11.92
C SER A 32 -11.04 0.20 -12.40
N ASN A 33 -11.82 0.08 -13.49
CA ASN A 33 -12.22 -1.22 -14.05
C ASN A 33 -11.13 -1.84 -14.93
N THR A 34 -10.09 -1.09 -15.29
CA THR A 34 -8.91 -1.61 -15.97
C THR A 34 -7.66 -1.37 -15.14
N PHE A 35 -6.65 -2.23 -15.30
CA PHE A 35 -5.39 -2.12 -14.56
C PHE A 35 -4.70 -0.77 -14.81
N ASP A 36 -4.64 -0.31 -16.05
CA ASP A 36 -4.06 0.98 -16.41
C ASP A 36 -4.83 2.17 -15.88
N GLY A 37 -6.16 2.11 -15.88
CA GLY A 37 -6.96 3.20 -15.34
C GLY A 37 -6.86 3.27 -13.81
N LEU A 38 -6.72 2.13 -13.11
CA LEU A 38 -6.38 2.10 -11.69
C LEU A 38 -4.98 2.68 -11.43
N CYS A 39 -3.98 2.29 -12.22
CA CYS A 39 -2.62 2.84 -12.15
C CYS A 39 -2.62 4.36 -12.39
N PHE A 40 -3.39 4.83 -13.38
CA PHE A 40 -3.53 6.24 -13.69
C PHE A 40 -4.19 7.02 -12.55
N MET A 41 -5.29 6.51 -12.00
CA MET A 41 -5.95 7.11 -10.83
C MET A 41 -4.97 7.21 -9.65
N TYR A 42 -4.20 6.15 -9.40
CA TYR A 42 -3.24 6.14 -8.32
C TYR A 42 -2.10 7.14 -8.55
N TRP A 43 -1.60 7.23 -9.78
CA TRP A 43 -0.63 8.24 -10.21
C TRP A 43 -1.14 9.67 -9.99
N VAL A 44 -2.40 9.96 -10.34
CA VAL A 44 -3.02 11.27 -10.10
C VAL A 44 -3.04 11.59 -8.60
N ARG A 45 -3.43 10.64 -7.75
CA ARG A 45 -3.46 10.84 -6.29
C ARG A 45 -2.08 11.14 -5.72
N LEU A 46 -1.04 10.42 -6.16
CA LEU A 46 0.33 10.68 -5.74
C LEU A 46 0.82 12.05 -6.22
N LYS A 47 0.47 12.45 -7.44
CA LYS A 47 0.80 13.77 -7.99
C LYS A 47 0.12 14.90 -7.21
N GLU A 48 -1.15 14.74 -6.86
CA GLU A 48 -1.87 15.68 -6.00
C GLU A 48 -1.24 15.79 -4.61
N PHE A 49 -0.84 14.65 -4.02
CA PHE A 49 -0.15 14.63 -2.75
C PHE A 49 1.20 15.37 -2.79
N ILE A 50 1.99 15.15 -3.85
CA ILE A 50 3.26 15.88 -4.08
C ILE A 50 3.01 17.39 -4.15
N ASN A 51 2.04 17.82 -4.96
CA ASN A 51 1.69 19.24 -5.09
C ASN A 51 1.24 19.82 -3.74
N GLY A 52 0.48 19.06 -2.96
CA GLY A 52 0.09 19.43 -1.60
C GLY A 52 1.30 19.61 -0.68
N CYS A 53 2.29 18.73 -0.75
CA CYS A 53 3.53 18.87 0.01
C CYS A 53 4.31 20.13 -0.39
N ASP A 54 4.43 20.39 -1.70
CA ASP A 54 5.13 21.56 -2.23
C ASP A 54 4.49 22.87 -1.73
N LEU A 55 3.16 22.97 -1.78
CA LEU A 55 2.42 24.13 -1.28
C LEU A 55 2.60 24.36 0.22
N ASN A 56 2.73 23.28 0.99
CA ASN A 56 2.90 23.33 2.44
C ASN A 56 4.37 23.31 2.89
N SER A 57 5.33 23.35 1.95
CA SER A 57 6.76 23.22 2.22
C SER A 57 7.15 21.96 3.03
N SER A 58 6.34 20.90 2.91
CA SER A 58 6.61 19.60 3.52
C SER A 58 7.66 18.87 2.70
N LYS A 59 8.76 18.48 3.33
CA LYS A 59 9.81 17.70 2.66
C LYS A 59 9.34 16.26 2.44
N ILE A 60 9.34 15.85 1.18
CA ILE A 60 9.10 14.47 0.79
C ILE A 60 10.43 13.68 0.93
N PRO A 61 10.46 12.55 1.65
CA PRO A 61 11.64 11.70 1.74
C PRO A 61 12.09 11.21 0.36
N PHE A 62 13.41 11.20 0.14
CA PHE A 62 14.05 10.70 -1.10
C PHE A 62 13.57 11.36 -2.41
N ASP A 63 12.93 12.52 -2.30
CA ASP A 63 12.49 13.29 -3.46
C ASP A 63 13.68 13.92 -4.20
N SER A 64 13.56 13.97 -5.52
CA SER A 64 14.56 14.58 -6.39
C SER A 64 13.93 15.06 -7.69
N LYS A 65 14.56 16.05 -8.33
CA LYS A 65 14.14 16.49 -9.66
C LYS A 65 14.09 15.33 -10.65
N ALA A 66 15.08 14.43 -10.62
CA ALA A 66 15.13 13.27 -11.50
C ALA A 66 13.95 12.32 -11.29
N LEU A 67 13.60 12.01 -10.03
CA LEU A 67 12.44 11.17 -9.71
C LEU A 67 11.14 11.79 -10.25
N ARG A 68 10.95 13.10 -10.03
CA ARG A 68 9.78 13.81 -10.53
C ARG A 68 9.72 13.86 -12.05
N ASP A 69 10.84 14.15 -12.70
CA ASP A 69 10.94 14.20 -14.15
C ASP A 69 10.62 12.83 -14.78
N ASN A 70 11.11 11.75 -14.17
CA ASN A 70 10.94 10.39 -14.67
C ASN A 70 9.54 9.83 -14.46
N HIS A 71 8.85 10.19 -13.37
CA HIS A 71 7.62 9.51 -12.96
C HIS A 71 6.37 10.40 -12.93
N PHE A 72 6.49 11.74 -12.92
CA PHE A 72 5.35 12.65 -12.68
C PHE A 72 5.13 13.72 -13.76
N ASN A 73 5.95 13.75 -14.81
CA ASN A 73 5.72 14.59 -15.99
C ASN A 73 4.52 14.09 -16.80
N GLU A 74 4.53 12.82 -17.17
CA GLU A 74 3.48 12.12 -17.89
C GLU A 74 3.27 10.71 -17.33
N PHE A 75 2.08 10.16 -17.53
CA PHE A 75 1.78 8.79 -17.11
C PHE A 75 2.25 7.80 -18.20
N ASP A 76 3.07 6.81 -17.83
CA ASP A 76 3.49 5.74 -18.75
C ASP A 76 2.33 4.76 -19.02
N SER A 77 1.59 5.00 -20.09
CA SER A 77 0.50 4.11 -20.51
C SER A 77 0.97 2.70 -20.89
N ALA A 78 2.28 2.48 -21.09
CA ALA A 78 2.84 1.13 -21.28
C ALA A 78 2.83 0.29 -19.99
N VAL A 79 2.31 0.79 -18.88
CA VAL A 79 2.12 0.05 -17.63
C VAL A 79 1.36 -1.26 -17.82
N VAL A 80 0.42 -1.32 -18.78
CA VAL A 80 -0.30 -2.57 -19.15
C VAL A 80 0.62 -3.69 -19.61
N PHE A 81 1.74 -3.34 -20.24
CA PHE A 81 2.73 -4.30 -20.72
C PHE A 81 3.84 -4.57 -19.70
N LYS A 82 3.91 -3.75 -18.65
CA LYS A 82 4.95 -3.79 -17.61
C LYS A 82 4.34 -3.96 -16.21
N THR A 83 3.28 -4.75 -16.08
CA THR A 83 2.51 -4.88 -14.82
C THR A 83 3.39 -5.21 -13.61
N LYS A 84 4.43 -6.03 -13.78
CA LYS A 84 5.39 -6.40 -12.71
C LYS A 84 6.26 -5.24 -12.20
N ALA A 85 6.46 -4.21 -13.04
CA ALA A 85 7.27 -3.05 -12.72
C ALA A 85 6.45 -1.96 -12.01
N TRP A 86 5.13 -2.14 -11.89
CA TRP A 86 4.24 -1.23 -11.19
C TRP A 86 4.07 -1.66 -9.71
N PRO A 87 4.03 -0.69 -8.77
CA PRO A 87 4.60 0.64 -8.92
C PRO A 87 6.13 0.55 -9.02
N HIS A 88 6.78 1.56 -9.61
CA HIS A 88 8.25 1.56 -9.69
C HIS A 88 8.87 1.60 -8.29
N ALA A 89 9.91 0.80 -8.04
CA ALA A 89 10.56 0.70 -6.72
C ALA A 89 11.09 2.04 -6.19
N GLU A 90 11.48 2.96 -7.08
CA GLU A 90 11.89 4.33 -6.73
C GLU A 90 10.78 5.14 -6.06
N LEU A 91 9.51 4.73 -6.21
CA LEU A 91 8.34 5.38 -5.64
C LEU A 91 7.96 4.84 -4.26
N TYR A 92 8.56 3.74 -3.77
CA TYR A 92 8.11 3.07 -2.55
C TYR A 92 8.16 3.98 -1.31
N GLU A 93 9.21 4.79 -1.19
CA GLU A 93 9.35 5.79 -0.12
C GLU A 93 8.29 6.88 -0.18
N LEU A 94 8.04 7.41 -1.38
CA LEU A 94 6.98 8.39 -1.61
C LEU A 94 5.61 7.81 -1.27
N ILE A 95 5.33 6.58 -1.71
CA ILE A 95 4.07 5.89 -1.47
C ILE A 95 3.84 5.68 0.03
N ALA A 96 4.85 5.19 0.74
CA ALA A 96 4.75 4.96 2.18
C ALA A 96 4.58 6.27 2.95
N PHE A 97 5.29 7.33 2.53
CA PHE A 97 5.10 8.66 3.06
C PHE A 97 3.66 9.17 2.81
N ALA A 98 3.16 9.06 1.58
CA ALA A 98 1.78 9.44 1.23
C ALA A 98 0.74 8.67 2.07
N GLN A 99 0.93 7.37 2.26
CA GLN A 99 0.08 6.53 3.10
C GLN A 99 0.02 7.03 4.55
N HIS A 100 1.15 7.47 5.11
CA HIS A 100 1.21 8.04 6.46
C HIS A 100 0.39 9.33 6.59
N TYR A 101 0.25 10.09 5.51
CA TYR A 101 -0.58 11.31 5.44
C TYR A 101 -2.03 11.04 4.98
N GLY A 102 -2.45 9.77 4.92
CA GLY A 102 -3.84 9.39 4.67
C GLY A 102 -4.20 9.21 3.19
N VAL A 103 -3.23 9.23 2.27
CA VAL A 103 -3.48 8.84 0.88
C VAL A 103 -3.78 7.34 0.83
N TRP A 104 -4.83 6.95 0.10
CA TRP A 104 -5.13 5.53 -0.11
C TRP A 104 -4.12 4.90 -1.08
N THR A 105 -3.38 3.92 -0.59
CA THR A 105 -2.30 3.23 -1.32
C THR A 105 -2.55 1.73 -1.44
N GLU A 106 -1.82 1.11 -2.37
CA GLU A 106 -1.80 -0.34 -2.56
C GLU A 106 -0.98 -1.07 -1.47
N PHE A 107 -0.38 -0.34 -0.53
CA PHE A 107 0.45 -0.89 0.52
C PHE A 107 -0.39 -1.38 1.72
N LEU A 108 0.14 -2.41 2.38
CA LEU A 108 -0.37 -2.92 3.65
C LEU A 108 0.74 -2.86 4.68
N ASP A 109 0.42 -2.32 5.85
CA ASP A 109 1.36 -2.29 6.97
C ASP A 109 1.41 -3.65 7.67
N TRP A 110 2.64 -4.15 7.85
CA TRP A 110 2.94 -5.38 8.58
C TRP A 110 4.03 -5.12 9.61
N THR A 111 3.96 -5.80 10.75
CA THR A 111 4.94 -5.69 11.84
C THR A 111 5.62 -7.03 12.09
N LYS A 112 6.89 -7.01 12.52
CA LYS A 112 7.59 -8.22 13.00
C LYS A 112 7.20 -8.60 14.43
N SER A 113 6.45 -7.75 15.12
CA SER A 113 6.04 -7.98 16.51
C SER A 113 4.57 -8.39 16.58
N PRO A 114 4.25 -9.62 17.05
CA PRO A 114 2.86 -10.05 17.21
C PRO A 114 2.11 -9.17 18.23
N LEU A 115 2.80 -8.64 19.24
CA LEU A 115 2.19 -7.74 20.22
C LEU A 115 1.78 -6.40 19.62
N VAL A 116 2.58 -5.87 18.68
CA VAL A 116 2.21 -4.65 17.94
C VAL A 116 0.99 -4.92 17.06
N ALA A 117 0.89 -6.09 16.43
CA ALA A 117 -0.30 -6.47 15.68
C ALA A 117 -1.54 -6.58 16.59
N CYS A 118 -1.44 -7.26 17.75
CA CYS A 118 -2.54 -7.32 18.72
C CYS A 118 -2.98 -5.91 19.19
N TYR A 119 -2.02 -5.02 19.44
CA TYR A 119 -2.32 -3.62 19.80
C TYR A 119 -3.13 -2.91 18.69
N PHE A 120 -2.73 -3.05 17.43
CA PHE A 120 -3.48 -2.46 16.32
C PHE A 120 -4.86 -3.09 16.12
N ALA A 121 -5.01 -4.40 16.32
CA ALA A 121 -6.30 -5.07 16.28
C ALA A 121 -7.26 -4.50 17.33
N ALA A 122 -6.81 -4.46 18.60
CA ALA A 122 -7.62 -3.96 19.72
C ALA A 122 -7.89 -2.45 19.62
N SER A 123 -6.88 -1.65 19.29
CA SER A 123 -7.04 -0.18 19.20
C SER A 123 -7.96 0.25 18.06
N GLN A 124 -8.03 -0.52 16.97
CA GLN A 124 -9.01 -0.30 15.91
C GLN A 124 -10.39 -0.82 16.32
N ALA A 125 -10.49 -1.96 17.01
CA ALA A 125 -11.77 -2.51 17.49
C ALA A 125 -12.49 -1.53 18.43
N ILE A 126 -11.76 -0.84 19.32
CA ILE A 126 -12.35 0.18 20.22
C ILE A 126 -12.95 1.38 19.46
N LYS A 127 -12.53 1.61 18.22
CA LYS A 127 -13.05 2.69 17.37
C LYS A 127 -14.24 2.24 16.51
N GLN A 128 -14.59 0.96 16.52
CA GLN A 128 -15.74 0.45 15.78
C GLN A 128 -17.06 0.85 16.45
N PRO A 129 -18.14 1.02 15.67
CA PRO A 129 -19.45 1.36 16.20
C PRO A 129 -20.09 0.22 17.01
N SER A 130 -19.70 -1.04 16.76
CA SER A 130 -20.14 -2.23 17.50
C SER A 130 -18.93 -3.06 17.98
N PHE A 131 -19.15 -3.84 19.04
CA PHE A 131 -18.17 -4.76 19.63
C PHE A 131 -18.58 -6.24 19.45
N ASP A 132 -19.52 -6.49 18.53
CA ASP A 132 -20.12 -7.81 18.37
C ASP A 132 -19.26 -8.76 17.53
N ASP A 133 -18.31 -8.21 16.77
CA ASP A 133 -17.38 -8.98 15.95
C ASP A 133 -16.05 -9.27 16.65
N LEU A 134 -15.40 -10.34 16.23
CA LEU A 134 -14.07 -10.72 16.73
C LEU A 134 -13.00 -9.91 16.03
N LEU A 135 -11.93 -9.54 16.75
CA LEU A 135 -10.72 -9.03 16.14
C LEU A 135 -9.86 -10.16 15.56
N SER A 136 -8.95 -9.84 14.64
CA SER A 136 -8.07 -10.83 14.03
C SER A 136 -6.61 -10.39 13.98
N VAL A 137 -5.71 -11.37 13.95
CA VAL A 137 -4.28 -11.18 13.69
C VAL A 137 -3.88 -12.11 12.56
N TRP A 138 -3.55 -11.52 11.42
CA TRP A 138 -2.98 -12.21 10.28
C TRP A 138 -1.52 -12.53 10.54
N ILE A 139 -1.08 -13.71 10.09
CA ILE A 139 0.30 -14.18 10.18
C ILE A 139 0.75 -14.59 8.79
N PHE A 140 1.87 -14.04 8.34
CA PHE A 140 2.47 -14.42 7.08
C PHE A 140 3.90 -14.95 7.28
N ASP A 141 4.19 -16.08 6.64
CA ASP A 141 5.52 -16.70 6.62
C ASP A 141 6.32 -16.19 5.41
N THR A 142 7.27 -15.30 5.66
CA THR A 142 8.07 -14.65 4.61
C THR A 142 8.98 -15.63 3.87
N GLU A 143 9.27 -16.82 4.41
CA GLU A 143 10.00 -17.87 3.69
C GLU A 143 9.13 -18.57 2.63
N LYS A 144 7.81 -18.37 2.69
CA LYS A 144 6.82 -18.97 1.78
C LYS A 144 6.27 -18.00 0.74
N GLU A 145 6.89 -16.83 0.56
CA GLU A 145 6.51 -15.84 -0.46
C GLU A 145 6.37 -16.44 -1.86
N ASN A 146 7.29 -17.33 -2.24
CA ASN A 146 7.27 -18.01 -3.53
C ASN A 146 6.08 -18.96 -3.74
N LEU A 147 5.38 -19.39 -2.68
CA LEU A 147 4.21 -20.25 -2.83
C LEU A 147 2.98 -19.50 -3.35
N LEU A 148 2.99 -18.18 -3.23
CA LEU A 148 1.88 -17.32 -3.63
C LEU A 148 2.16 -16.59 -4.94
N ASN A 149 3.42 -16.48 -5.38
CA ASN A 149 3.80 -15.92 -6.67
C ASN A 149 3.97 -17.06 -7.69
N ASN A 150 2.94 -17.32 -8.51
CA ASN A 150 3.13 -18.16 -9.70
C ASN A 150 4.14 -17.43 -10.59
N GLY A 151 5.29 -18.00 -10.93
CA GLY A 151 6.45 -17.29 -11.52
C GLY A 151 6.21 -16.43 -12.79
N THR A 152 5.02 -16.50 -13.38
CA THR A 152 4.52 -15.62 -14.44
C THR A 152 3.94 -14.29 -13.95
N GLU A 153 3.54 -14.16 -12.69
CA GLU A 153 2.86 -12.99 -12.09
C GLU A 153 3.51 -12.57 -10.77
N LYS A 154 3.50 -11.26 -10.49
CA LYS A 154 3.90 -10.72 -9.18
C LYS A 154 2.59 -10.45 -8.42
N ASN A 155 2.24 -11.30 -7.47
CA ASN A 155 1.00 -11.18 -6.70
C ASN A 155 1.18 -10.22 -5.52
N PHE A 156 2.35 -10.23 -4.88
CA PHE A 156 2.78 -9.18 -3.94
C PHE A 156 4.30 -9.16 -3.81
N GLU A 157 4.82 -8.14 -3.13
CA GLU A 157 6.22 -8.00 -2.74
C GLU A 157 6.32 -7.52 -1.29
N ILE A 158 7.28 -8.07 -0.55
CA ILE A 158 7.62 -7.56 0.77
C ILE A 158 8.64 -6.42 0.65
N ILE A 159 8.18 -5.20 0.89
CA ILE A 159 9.02 -4.00 0.85
C ILE A 159 9.57 -3.72 2.25
N ARG A 160 10.88 -3.47 2.35
CA ARG A 160 11.53 -3.02 3.59
C ARG A 160 12.09 -1.63 3.34
N LEU A 161 11.41 -0.63 3.88
CA LEU A 161 11.86 0.75 3.78
C LEU A 161 12.99 1.00 4.80
N PRO A 162 14.11 1.62 4.42
CA PRO A 162 15.08 2.16 5.36
C PRO A 162 14.41 3.05 6.41
N SER A 163 14.69 2.77 7.69
CA SER A 163 14.25 3.55 8.85
C SER A 163 15.27 4.62 9.24
#